data_AF-A0A3N5ESP4-F1
#
_entry.id   AF-A0A3N5ESP4-F1
#
_cell.length_a   1.000
_cell.length_b   1.000
_cell.length_c   1.000
_cell.angle_alpha   90.00
_cell.angle_beta   90.00
_cell.angle_gamma   90.00
#
_symmetry.space_group_name_H-M   'P 1'
#
loop_
_entity.id
_entity.type
_entity.pdbx_description
1 polymer ?
#
loop_
_entity_poly.entity_id
_entity_poly.type
_entity_poly.pdbx_seq_one_letter_code
_entity_poly.pdbx_strand_id
1 'polypeptide(L)'
;MHGDRASRDGPDDGDRGDGGGDGGGGRGDGDGPDGLDGPALRRAWTRARAALPGDGRIALLELGARQVTLHAGDREAVEPEQPIRFDTGIDRLVARHFARGAPSALGLESAIETVEDAVMARPAGIAGTSRAVGTDPALRAIAVAAGHPPGADARLDLDAIERVFDRLAARALGRPVSQDTLPPGSDFAAALVIVRELMHHQRIEEIHVPG
;
A
#
# COMPACT_ATOMS: atom_id res chain seq x y z
N MET A 1 -58.08 -42.37 45.00
CA MET A 1 -57.35 -43.65 44.92
C MET A 1 -56.86 -43.80 43.48
N HIS A 2 -55.54 -44.00 43.29
CA HIS A 2 -54.82 -44.67 42.19
C HIS A 2 -55.30 -44.48 40.73
N GLY A 3 -54.49 -44.16 39.71
CA GLY A 3 -53.03 -44.04 39.47
C GLY A 3 -52.87 -43.43 38.05
N ASP A 4 -51.88 -42.60 37.77
CA ASP A 4 -50.47 -42.88 37.38
C ASP A 4 -50.25 -43.30 35.90
N ARG A 5 -49.60 -42.38 35.15
CA ARG A 5 -48.65 -42.50 34.01
C ARG A 5 -49.04 -43.25 32.71
N ALA A 6 -48.89 -42.59 31.55
CA ALA A 6 -47.63 -42.53 30.77
C ALA A 6 -47.80 -41.99 29.32
N SER A 7 -46.78 -41.23 28.87
CA SER A 7 -46.23 -41.10 27.49
C SER A 7 -47.00 -40.28 26.41
N ARG A 8 -46.46 -39.11 25.97
CA ARG A 8 -45.47 -38.84 24.86
C ARG A 8 -46.13 -38.94 23.48
N ASP A 9 -46.09 -38.01 22.51
CA ASP A 9 -45.22 -36.89 22.09
C ASP A 9 -46.15 -35.77 21.53
N GLY A 10 -45.98 -34.45 21.68
CA GLY A 10 -44.83 -33.59 21.35
C GLY A 10 -45.15 -32.76 20.09
N PRO A 11 -45.59 -31.49 20.19
CA PRO A 11 -45.66 -30.59 19.03
C PRO A 11 -44.28 -30.03 18.68
N ASP A 12 -43.99 -29.99 17.38
CA ASP A 12 -42.76 -29.54 16.74
C ASP A 12 -42.46 -28.07 17.07
N ASP A 13 -41.32 -27.85 17.73
CA ASP A 13 -40.82 -26.58 18.22
C ASP A 13 -40.07 -25.84 17.11
N GLY A 14 -40.50 -24.59 16.88
CA GLY A 14 -39.61 -23.43 16.76
C GLY A 14 -38.47 -23.53 15.75
N ASP A 15 -38.76 -23.05 14.53
CA ASP A 15 -37.74 -22.61 13.59
C ASP A 15 -36.90 -21.48 14.23
N ARG A 16 -35.66 -21.85 14.57
CA ARG A 16 -34.62 -20.97 15.12
C ARG A 16 -33.70 -20.57 13.98
N GLY A 17 -33.62 -19.26 13.77
CA GLY A 17 -32.35 -18.57 13.56
C GLY A 17 -31.83 -18.56 12.12
N ASP A 18 -31.86 -17.37 11.52
CA ASP A 18 -30.71 -16.93 10.74
C ASP A 18 -30.40 -15.48 11.10
N GLY A 19 -29.57 -15.34 12.13
CA GLY A 19 -28.88 -14.10 12.45
C GLY A 19 -27.69 -13.98 11.51
N GLY A 20 -27.92 -13.37 10.35
CA GLY A 20 -26.86 -12.93 9.44
C GLY A 20 -26.02 -11.86 10.13
N GLY A 21 -24.95 -12.29 10.78
CA GLY A 21 -23.91 -11.40 11.29
C GLY A 21 -23.20 -10.74 10.11
N ASP A 22 -23.49 -9.46 9.91
CA ASP A 22 -22.62 -8.57 9.16
C ASP A 22 -21.26 -8.56 9.86
N GLY A 23 -20.33 -9.35 9.32
CA GLY A 23 -18.92 -9.32 9.62
C GLY A 23 -18.33 -8.01 9.12
N GLY A 24 -18.68 -6.91 9.79
CA GLY A 24 -17.92 -5.67 9.77
C GLY A 24 -16.55 -5.98 10.36
N GLY A 25 -15.62 -6.41 9.51
CA GLY A 25 -14.21 -6.50 9.84
C GLY A 25 -13.80 -5.16 10.42
N GLY A 26 -13.57 -5.14 11.72
CA GLY A 26 -13.20 -3.96 12.48
C GLY A 26 -12.05 -3.27 11.79
N ARG A 27 -12.33 -2.10 11.23
CA ARG A 27 -11.30 -1.11 10.95
C ARG A 27 -10.77 -0.73 12.32
N GLY A 28 -9.61 -1.30 12.68
CA GLY A 28 -8.92 -0.90 13.89
C GLY A 28 -8.76 0.61 13.87
N ASP A 29 -9.20 1.24 14.95
CA ASP A 29 -9.10 2.68 15.15
C ASP A 29 -7.64 3.12 14.93
N GLY A 30 -7.38 3.74 13.79
CA GLY A 30 -6.07 4.13 13.29
C GLY A 30 -5.49 5.36 13.98
N ASP A 31 -5.26 5.26 15.29
CA ASP A 31 -4.61 6.29 16.11
C ASP A 31 -3.17 5.89 16.50
N GLY A 32 -2.58 4.93 15.79
CA GLY A 32 -1.14 4.71 15.82
C GLY A 32 -0.43 5.80 15.00
N PRO A 33 0.80 6.21 15.36
CA PRO A 33 1.55 7.14 14.51
C PRO A 33 1.69 6.53 13.11
N ASP A 34 1.26 7.24 12.08
CA ASP A 34 1.59 6.89 10.69
C ASP A 34 3.13 6.96 10.57
N GLY A 35 3.80 5.82 10.61
CA GLY A 35 5.25 5.70 10.41
C GLY A 35 5.97 4.95 11.53
N LEU A 36 7.20 4.54 11.24
CA LEU A 36 8.03 3.77 12.17
C LEU A 36 8.43 4.61 13.41
N ASP A 37 8.34 3.98 14.59
CA ASP A 37 8.93 4.52 15.83
C ASP A 37 10.47 4.39 15.84
N GLY A 38 11.14 5.01 16.82
CA GLY A 38 12.62 5.06 16.84
C GLY A 38 13.31 3.68 16.75
N PRO A 39 12.93 2.67 17.57
CA PRO A 39 13.49 1.33 17.47
C PRO A 39 13.15 0.61 16.15
N ALA A 40 11.92 0.74 15.64
CA ALA A 40 11.51 0.10 14.39
C ALA A 40 12.19 0.75 13.18
N LEU A 41 12.32 2.08 13.19
CA LEU A 41 13.03 2.86 12.19
C LEU A 41 14.49 2.45 12.11
N ARG A 42 15.21 2.37 13.24
CA ARG A 42 16.60 1.89 13.28
C ARG A 42 16.77 0.52 12.62
N ARG A 43 15.86 -0.41 12.91
CA ARG A 43 15.87 -1.76 12.34
C ARG A 43 15.61 -1.74 10.84
N ALA A 44 14.62 -0.98 10.39
CA ALA A 44 14.30 -0.84 8.98
C ALA A 44 15.45 -0.17 8.21
N TRP A 45 16.03 0.89 8.76
CA TRP A 45 17.19 1.58 8.21
C TRP A 45 18.41 0.67 8.08
N THR A 46 18.72 -0.10 9.14
CA THR A 46 19.82 -1.09 9.11
C THR A 46 19.61 -2.11 7.98
N ARG A 47 18.37 -2.59 7.78
CA ARG A 47 18.05 -3.51 6.68
C ARG A 47 18.15 -2.82 5.31
N ALA A 48 17.67 -1.60 5.17
CA ALA A 48 17.76 -0.83 3.92
C ALA A 48 19.22 -0.64 3.49
N ARG A 49 20.10 -0.30 4.44
CA ARG A 49 21.55 -0.19 4.21
C ARG A 49 22.18 -1.51 3.75
N ALA A 50 21.76 -2.63 4.33
CA ALA A 50 22.23 -3.96 3.94
C ALA A 50 21.72 -4.40 2.57
N ALA A 51 20.51 -3.98 2.18
CA ALA A 51 19.85 -4.41 0.96
C ALA A 51 20.40 -3.75 -0.32
N LEU A 52 20.93 -2.52 -0.23
CA LEU A 52 21.52 -1.84 -1.39
C LEU A 52 23.05 -2.02 -1.41
N PRO A 53 23.65 -2.48 -2.53
CA PRO A 53 25.10 -2.50 -2.69
C PRO A 53 25.66 -1.10 -3.07
N GLY A 54 26.97 -0.93 -2.85
CA GLY A 54 27.72 0.28 -3.23
C GLY A 54 27.62 1.44 -2.23
N ASP A 55 28.32 2.53 -2.51
CA ASP A 55 28.43 3.68 -1.60
C ASP A 55 27.39 4.76 -1.94
N GLY A 56 27.28 5.77 -1.07
CA GLY A 56 26.46 6.96 -1.28
C GLY A 56 25.19 6.99 -0.42
N ARG A 57 24.24 7.81 -0.87
CA ARG A 57 22.99 8.11 -0.15
C ARG A 57 21.89 7.16 -0.59
N ILE A 58 21.05 6.80 0.36
CA ILE A 58 19.87 5.95 0.14
C ILE A 58 18.66 6.56 0.83
N ALA A 59 17.48 6.14 0.41
CA ALA A 59 16.25 6.36 1.16
C ALA A 59 15.60 5.05 1.61
N LEU A 60 14.89 5.10 2.73
CA LEU A 60 13.89 4.14 3.13
C LEU A 60 12.51 4.78 2.88
N LEU A 61 11.67 4.10 2.09
CA LEU A 61 10.31 4.48 1.76
C LEU A 61 9.32 3.74 2.65
N GLU A 62 8.39 4.49 3.24
CA GLU A 62 7.25 3.99 3.99
C GLU A 62 5.95 4.50 3.35
N LEU A 63 5.10 3.56 2.91
CA LEU A 63 3.76 3.84 2.41
C LEU A 63 2.73 3.73 3.54
N GLY A 64 2.50 4.84 4.24
CA GLY A 64 1.52 4.91 5.33
C GLY A 64 0.07 5.11 4.83
N ALA A 65 -0.88 4.97 5.77
CA ALA A 65 -2.30 5.12 5.49
C ALA A 65 -2.67 6.57 5.14
N ARG A 66 -2.09 7.55 5.86
CA ARG A 66 -2.39 8.98 5.64
C ARG A 66 -1.22 9.80 5.12
N GLN A 67 0.00 9.28 5.24
CA GLN A 67 1.22 9.95 4.78
C GLN A 67 2.22 8.95 4.19
N VAL A 68 3.01 9.42 3.24
CA VAL A 68 4.20 8.76 2.74
C VAL A 68 5.40 9.39 3.41
N THR A 69 6.33 8.56 3.89
CA THR A 69 7.55 9.03 4.54
C THR A 69 8.77 8.50 3.83
N LEU A 70 9.75 9.39 3.63
CA LEU A 70 11.09 9.06 3.18
C LEU A 70 12.09 9.38 4.28
N HIS A 71 12.87 8.37 4.67
CA HIS A 71 14.02 8.49 5.55
C HIS A 71 15.28 8.41 4.70
N ALA A 72 15.97 9.54 4.51
CA ALA A 72 17.18 9.60 3.70
C ALA A 72 18.43 9.72 4.57
N GLY A 73 19.58 9.33 4.03
CA GLY A 73 20.86 9.51 4.70
C GLY A 73 21.99 8.79 3.98
N ASP A 74 23.20 9.03 4.44
CA ASP A 74 24.36 8.27 3.98
C ASP A 74 24.20 6.81 4.38
N ARG A 75 24.49 5.89 3.46
CA ARG A 75 24.36 4.44 3.72
C ARG A 75 25.26 3.97 4.86
N GLU A 76 26.30 4.71 5.22
CA GLU A 76 27.17 4.36 6.35
C GLU A 76 26.64 4.86 7.70
N ALA A 77 25.73 5.84 7.68
CA ALA A 77 25.18 6.44 8.89
C ALA A 77 24.29 5.45 9.67
N VAL A 78 24.49 5.41 10.99
CA VAL A 78 23.72 4.54 11.91
C VAL A 78 22.24 4.91 11.94
N GLU A 79 21.94 6.19 11.81
CA GLU A 79 20.58 6.74 11.81
C GLU A 79 20.35 7.50 10.50
N PRO A 80 19.12 7.52 9.96
CA PRO A 80 18.76 8.41 8.86
C PRO A 80 18.68 9.86 9.36
N GLU A 81 18.65 10.79 8.41
CA GLU A 81 18.33 12.19 8.65
C GLU A 81 16.85 12.37 9.01
N GLN A 82 16.45 13.63 9.21
CA GLN A 82 15.05 13.95 9.51
C GLN A 82 14.11 13.44 8.41
N PRO A 83 12.98 12.82 8.77
CA PRO A 83 12.03 12.28 7.80
C PRO A 83 11.41 13.37 6.95
N ILE A 84 11.27 13.07 5.67
CA ILE A 84 10.54 13.88 4.71
C ILE A 84 9.16 13.27 4.53
N ARG A 85 8.13 14.05 4.81
CA ARG A 85 6.73 13.61 4.81
C ARG A 85 5.94 14.28 3.69
N PHE A 86 5.13 13.48 3.01
CA PHE A 86 4.18 13.90 2.00
C PHE A 86 2.78 13.76 2.55
N ASP A 87 1.93 14.77 2.33
CA ASP A 87 0.57 14.83 2.86
C ASP A 87 -0.42 13.98 2.02
N THR A 88 -0.03 12.73 1.75
CA THR A 88 -0.80 11.74 0.99
C THR A 88 -0.46 10.34 1.46
N GLY A 89 -1.43 9.42 1.46
CA GLY A 89 -1.25 8.03 1.89
C GLY A 89 -2.34 7.15 1.28
N ILE A 90 -2.19 5.83 1.40
CA ILE A 90 -3.03 4.85 0.70
C ILE A 90 -4.51 5.06 1.05
N ASP A 91 -4.87 4.95 2.32
CA ASP A 91 -6.26 5.07 2.80
C ASP A 91 -6.85 6.45 2.50
N ARG A 92 -6.05 7.51 2.64
CA ARG A 92 -6.47 8.88 2.34
C ARG A 92 -6.84 9.03 0.86
N LEU A 93 -6.04 8.47 -0.03
CA LEU A 93 -6.27 8.56 -1.47
C LEU A 93 -7.48 7.69 -1.88
N VAL A 94 -7.59 6.49 -1.30
CA VAL A 94 -8.74 5.59 -1.49
C VAL A 94 -10.04 6.25 -1.04
N ALA A 95 -10.07 6.80 0.18
CA ALA A 95 -11.26 7.46 0.71
C ALA A 95 -11.69 8.67 -0.14
N ARG A 96 -10.73 9.40 -0.71
CA ARG A 96 -11.02 10.61 -1.51
C ARG A 96 -11.48 10.30 -2.93
N HIS A 97 -10.84 9.34 -3.60
CA HIS A 97 -11.00 9.15 -5.05
C HIS A 97 -11.56 7.80 -5.47
N PHE A 98 -11.48 6.78 -4.61
CA PHE A 98 -11.85 5.39 -4.92
C PHE A 98 -12.90 4.79 -3.98
N ALA A 99 -13.63 5.63 -3.22
CA ALA A 99 -14.62 5.16 -2.24
C ALA A 99 -15.75 4.28 -2.82
N ARG A 100 -15.93 4.28 -4.15
CA ARG A 100 -16.93 3.48 -4.87
C ARG A 100 -16.38 2.14 -5.41
N GLY A 101 -15.15 1.75 -5.04
CA GLY A 101 -14.52 0.51 -5.45
C GLY A 101 -13.40 0.71 -6.47
N ALA A 102 -13.41 -0.08 -7.55
CA ALA A 102 -12.36 -0.02 -8.58
C ALA A 102 -12.22 1.40 -9.17
N PRO A 103 -11.00 1.86 -9.47
CA PRO A 103 -10.77 3.20 -10.00
C PRO A 103 -11.43 3.37 -11.38
N SER A 104 -12.19 4.44 -11.54
CA SER A 104 -12.59 4.95 -12.86
C SER A 104 -11.47 5.80 -13.45
N ALA A 105 -11.52 6.07 -14.76
CA ALA A 105 -10.56 6.95 -15.42
C ALA A 105 -10.46 8.33 -14.73
N LEU A 106 -11.61 8.99 -14.49
CA LEU A 106 -11.66 10.26 -13.78
C LEU A 106 -11.12 10.16 -12.34
N GLY A 107 -11.43 9.07 -11.63
CA GLY A 107 -10.90 8.86 -10.27
C GLY A 107 -9.38 8.71 -10.26
N LEU A 108 -8.82 8.06 -11.28
CA LEU A 108 -7.38 7.91 -11.43
C LEU A 108 -6.71 9.26 -11.73
N GLU A 109 -7.27 10.06 -12.64
CA GLU A 109 -6.81 11.42 -12.95
C GLU A 109 -6.81 12.31 -11.68
N SER A 110 -7.93 12.36 -10.94
CA SER A 110 -8.01 13.15 -9.70
C SER A 110 -7.06 12.66 -8.60
N ALA A 111 -6.78 11.35 -8.56
CA ALA A 111 -5.81 10.79 -7.64
C ALA A 111 -4.38 11.20 -8.00
N ILE A 112 -4.03 11.21 -9.29
CA ILE A 112 -2.73 11.70 -9.79
C ILE A 112 -2.54 13.16 -9.40
N GLU A 113 -3.49 14.04 -9.73
CA GLU A 113 -3.41 15.47 -9.39
C GLU A 113 -3.18 15.68 -7.89
N THR A 114 -3.90 14.93 -7.05
CA THR A 114 -3.76 15.02 -5.59
C THR A 114 -2.39 14.58 -5.09
N VAL A 115 -1.84 13.50 -5.67
CA VAL A 115 -0.52 13.00 -5.28
C VAL A 115 0.57 13.92 -5.82
N GLU A 116 0.45 14.38 -7.07
CA GLU A 116 1.36 15.32 -7.71
C GLU A 116 1.50 16.59 -6.86
N ASP A 117 0.39 17.23 -6.47
CA ASP A 117 0.40 18.39 -5.57
C ASP A 117 1.15 18.11 -4.25
N ALA A 118 0.86 16.97 -3.62
CA ALA A 118 1.47 16.60 -2.34
C ALA A 118 2.98 16.35 -2.48
N VAL A 119 3.41 15.76 -3.60
CA VAL A 119 4.82 15.44 -3.88
C VAL A 119 5.58 16.70 -4.30
N MET A 120 5.01 17.54 -5.16
CA MET A 120 5.62 18.78 -5.64
C MET A 120 5.72 19.87 -4.56
N ALA A 121 4.98 19.74 -3.45
CA ALA A 121 5.17 20.59 -2.27
C ALA A 121 6.55 20.42 -1.61
N ARG A 122 7.33 19.42 -2.00
CA ARG A 122 8.73 19.22 -1.58
C ARG A 122 9.70 19.44 -2.75
N PRO A 123 10.89 20.01 -2.53
CA PRO A 123 11.91 20.15 -3.57
C PRO A 123 12.28 18.79 -4.18
N ALA A 124 12.36 18.74 -5.51
CA ALA A 124 12.76 17.55 -6.26
C ALA A 124 14.20 17.12 -5.94
N GLY A 125 14.47 15.81 -6.01
CA GLY A 125 15.80 15.23 -5.75
C GLY A 125 16.09 15.11 -4.26
N ILE A 126 15.15 14.52 -3.52
CA ILE A 126 15.18 14.39 -2.05
C ILE A 126 16.56 14.00 -1.57
N ALA A 127 17.19 14.93 -0.86
CA ALA A 127 18.46 14.74 -0.20
C ALA A 127 19.53 14.09 -1.11
N GLY A 128 19.48 14.32 -2.43
CA GLY A 128 20.44 13.79 -3.40
C GLY A 128 20.46 12.26 -3.55
N THR A 129 19.40 11.53 -3.16
CA THR A 129 19.29 10.09 -3.42
C THR A 129 18.48 9.80 -4.69
N SER A 130 18.94 8.84 -5.48
CA SER A 130 18.17 8.26 -6.59
C SER A 130 17.69 6.83 -6.31
N ARG A 131 18.07 6.24 -5.18
CA ARG A 131 17.72 4.86 -4.79
C ARG A 131 16.96 4.85 -3.48
N ALA A 132 15.87 4.10 -3.45
CA ALA A 132 15.09 3.86 -2.24
C ALA A 132 14.97 2.35 -1.96
N VAL A 133 14.72 2.01 -0.71
CA VAL A 133 14.32 0.67 -0.27
C VAL A 133 12.95 0.79 0.36
N GLY A 134 12.04 -0.14 0.05
CA GLY A 134 10.75 -0.20 0.74
C GLY A 134 10.31 -1.64 0.97
N THR A 135 9.64 -1.87 2.09
CA THR A 135 9.22 -3.22 2.50
C THR A 135 7.71 -3.37 2.63
N ASP A 136 6.95 -2.31 2.32
CA ASP A 136 5.50 -2.29 2.43
C ASP A 136 4.86 -3.40 1.58
N PRO A 137 3.79 -4.06 2.07
CA PRO A 137 3.06 -5.07 1.31
C PRO A 137 2.59 -4.56 -0.07
N ALA A 138 2.25 -3.27 -0.17
CA ALA A 138 1.85 -2.65 -1.42
C ALA A 138 2.99 -2.60 -2.45
N LEU A 139 4.24 -2.33 -2.03
CA LEU A 139 5.41 -2.38 -2.91
C LEU A 139 5.68 -3.80 -3.42
N ARG A 140 5.49 -4.81 -2.56
CA ARG A 140 5.60 -6.22 -2.96
C ARG A 140 4.51 -6.60 -3.98
N ALA A 141 3.29 -6.11 -3.81
CA ALA A 141 2.22 -6.32 -4.78
C ALA A 141 2.53 -5.65 -6.13
N ILE A 142 3.10 -4.45 -6.12
CA ILE A 142 3.58 -3.75 -7.33
C ILE A 142 4.71 -4.53 -8.00
N ALA A 143 5.66 -5.07 -7.22
CA ALA A 143 6.74 -5.89 -7.77
C ALA A 143 6.23 -7.14 -8.50
N VAL A 144 5.25 -7.84 -7.90
CA VAL A 144 4.59 -8.98 -8.55
C VAL A 144 3.85 -8.54 -9.82
N ALA A 145 3.14 -7.41 -9.76
CA ALA A 145 2.46 -6.86 -10.92
C ALA A 145 3.42 -6.46 -12.05
N ALA A 146 4.65 -6.06 -11.71
CA ALA A 146 5.73 -5.76 -12.65
C ALA A 146 6.44 -7.02 -13.22
N GLY A 147 6.06 -8.22 -12.76
CA GLY A 147 6.57 -9.49 -13.27
C GLY A 147 7.63 -10.16 -12.40
N HIS A 148 7.93 -9.62 -11.21
CA HIS A 148 8.83 -10.29 -10.27
C HIS A 148 8.12 -11.45 -9.55
N PRO A 149 8.83 -12.56 -9.24
CA PRO A 149 8.26 -13.63 -8.43
C PRO A 149 7.86 -13.11 -7.03
N PRO A 150 6.73 -13.59 -6.45
CA PRO A 150 6.37 -13.26 -5.08
C PRO A 150 7.49 -13.64 -4.09
N GLY A 151 7.89 -12.71 -3.23
CA GLY A 151 8.93 -12.92 -2.21
C GLY A 151 10.36 -12.95 -2.73
N ALA A 152 10.59 -12.64 -4.01
CA ALA A 152 11.94 -12.42 -4.54
C ALA A 152 12.38 -10.97 -4.34
N ASP A 153 13.69 -10.76 -4.25
CA ASP A 153 14.26 -9.42 -4.38
C ASP A 153 13.85 -8.81 -5.73
N ALA A 154 13.32 -7.59 -5.69
CA ALA A 154 12.82 -6.90 -6.87
C ALA A 154 13.37 -5.47 -6.93
N ARG A 155 13.76 -5.03 -8.12
CA ARG A 155 14.18 -3.66 -8.39
C ARG A 155 13.19 -3.05 -9.37
N LEU A 156 12.50 -2.02 -8.90
CA LEU A 156 11.46 -1.33 -9.66
C LEU A 156 12.04 -0.01 -10.16
N ASP A 157 12.28 0.08 -11.46
CA ASP A 157 12.57 1.33 -12.14
C ASP A 157 11.26 2.03 -12.53
N LEU A 158 11.38 3.30 -12.95
CA LEU A 158 10.21 4.09 -13.36
C LEU A 158 9.46 3.42 -14.52
N ASP A 159 10.19 2.88 -15.51
CA ASP A 159 9.59 2.20 -16.65
C ASP A 159 8.75 0.98 -16.23
N ALA A 160 9.18 0.20 -15.23
CA ALA A 160 8.42 -0.91 -14.69
C ALA A 160 7.13 -0.44 -14.02
N ILE A 161 7.20 0.65 -13.25
CA ILE A 161 6.03 1.26 -12.63
C ILE A 161 5.05 1.78 -13.69
N GLU A 162 5.54 2.45 -14.73
CA GLU A 162 4.73 2.95 -15.84
C GLU A 162 4.02 1.83 -16.59
N ARG A 163 4.70 0.71 -16.88
CA ARG A 163 4.05 -0.46 -17.52
C ARG A 163 2.92 -1.04 -16.68
N VAL A 164 3.07 -1.06 -15.34
CA VAL A 164 2.01 -1.51 -14.43
C VAL A 164 0.87 -0.48 -14.40
N PHE A 165 1.19 0.81 -14.43
CA PHE A 165 0.22 1.89 -14.46
C PHE A 165 -0.60 1.90 -15.76
N ASP A 166 0.00 1.70 -16.93
CA ASP A 166 -0.71 1.62 -18.22
C ASP A 166 -1.77 0.53 -18.22
N ARG A 167 -1.47 -0.61 -17.58
CA ARG A 167 -2.42 -1.70 -17.39
C ARG A 167 -3.56 -1.31 -16.45
N LEU A 168 -3.28 -0.56 -15.38
CA LEU A 168 -4.29 -0.03 -14.48
C LEU A 168 -5.20 0.98 -15.20
N ALA A 169 -4.62 1.90 -15.97
CA ALA A 169 -5.35 2.89 -16.76
C ALA A 169 -6.25 2.20 -17.80
N ALA A 170 -5.76 1.17 -18.50
CA ALA A 170 -6.56 0.40 -19.43
C ALA A 170 -7.77 -0.27 -18.74
N ARG A 171 -7.60 -0.80 -17.52
CA ARG A 171 -8.72 -1.33 -16.72
C ARG A 171 -9.72 -0.24 -16.33
N ALA A 172 -9.24 0.93 -15.91
CA ALA A 172 -10.07 2.08 -15.55
C ALA A 172 -10.89 2.61 -16.74
N LEU A 173 -10.40 2.41 -17.97
CA LEU A 173 -11.10 2.69 -19.24
C LEU A 173 -12.05 1.58 -19.70
N GLY A 174 -12.23 0.51 -18.91
CA GLY A 174 -13.21 -0.55 -19.18
C GLY A 174 -12.63 -1.84 -19.75
N ARG A 175 -11.30 -2.00 -19.82
CA ARG A 175 -10.70 -3.31 -20.14
C ARG A 175 -11.12 -4.35 -19.08
N PRO A 176 -11.62 -5.53 -19.47
CA PRO A 176 -12.07 -6.53 -18.50
C PRO A 176 -10.96 -6.96 -17.54
N VAL A 177 -11.29 -7.05 -16.24
CA VAL A 177 -10.35 -7.48 -15.19
C VAL A 177 -9.78 -8.87 -15.47
N SER A 178 -10.55 -9.76 -16.10
CA SER A 178 -10.15 -11.12 -16.46
C SER A 178 -9.02 -11.21 -17.49
N GLN A 179 -8.71 -10.12 -18.20
CA GLN A 179 -7.66 -10.08 -19.22
C GLN A 179 -6.29 -9.65 -18.68
N ASP A 180 -6.18 -9.50 -17.36
CA ASP A 180 -4.99 -8.95 -16.74
C ASP A 180 -4.86 -9.52 -15.30
N THR A 181 -3.66 -9.60 -14.75
CA THR A 181 -3.37 -10.14 -13.41
C THR A 181 -3.06 -9.10 -12.33
N LEU A 182 -3.23 -7.78 -12.60
CA LEU A 182 -3.09 -6.77 -11.56
C LEU A 182 -4.02 -7.08 -10.37
N PRO A 183 -3.53 -6.91 -9.13
CA PRO A 183 -4.35 -7.00 -7.93
C PRO A 183 -5.63 -6.17 -8.07
N PRO A 184 -6.79 -6.71 -7.68
CA PRO A 184 -8.02 -5.93 -7.61
C PRO A 184 -7.95 -4.96 -6.42
N GLY A 185 -8.75 -3.90 -6.47
CA GLY A 185 -8.99 -3.04 -5.32
C GLY A 185 -8.29 -1.68 -5.38
N SER A 186 -8.83 -0.77 -4.57
CA SER A 186 -8.46 0.64 -4.54
C SER A 186 -7.08 0.87 -3.92
N ASP A 187 -6.68 0.04 -2.95
CA ASP A 187 -5.42 0.19 -2.22
C ASP A 187 -4.20 0.00 -3.13
N PHE A 188 -4.27 -1.01 -4.02
CA PHE A 188 -3.23 -1.24 -5.04
C PHE A 188 -3.13 -0.06 -6.00
N ALA A 189 -4.27 0.43 -6.49
CA ALA A 189 -4.31 1.59 -7.38
C ALA A 189 -3.73 2.84 -6.71
N ALA A 190 -4.10 3.09 -5.45
CA ALA A 190 -3.59 4.22 -4.69
C ALA A 190 -2.08 4.13 -4.46
N ALA A 191 -1.58 2.97 -4.03
CA ALA A 191 -0.14 2.76 -3.84
C ALA A 191 0.64 2.93 -5.16
N LEU A 192 0.11 2.42 -6.28
CA LEU A 192 0.76 2.55 -7.58
C LEU A 192 0.86 4.01 -8.04
N VAL A 193 -0.22 4.79 -7.89
CA VAL A 193 -0.20 6.24 -8.21
C VAL A 193 0.80 6.96 -7.30
N ILE A 194 0.77 6.69 -6.00
CA ILE A 194 1.71 7.27 -5.03
C ILE A 194 3.17 7.01 -5.45
N VAL A 195 3.50 5.75 -5.76
CA VAL A 195 4.86 5.35 -6.12
C VAL A 195 5.29 5.98 -7.45
N ARG A 196 4.40 5.99 -8.46
CA ARG A 196 4.67 6.60 -9.77
C ARG A 196 5.02 8.08 -9.63
N GLU A 197 4.17 8.87 -9.00
CA GLU A 197 4.41 10.31 -8.87
C GLU A 197 5.60 10.60 -7.96
N LEU A 198 5.79 9.83 -6.89
CA LEU A 198 6.95 9.99 -6.03
C LEU A 198 8.25 9.76 -6.81
N MET A 199 8.35 8.68 -7.58
CA MET A 199 9.54 8.39 -8.38
C MET A 199 9.82 9.48 -9.41
N HIS A 200 8.79 9.88 -10.15
CA HIS A 200 8.89 10.87 -11.20
C HIS A 200 9.31 12.25 -10.69
N HIS A 201 8.62 12.79 -9.68
CA HIS A 201 8.89 14.14 -9.19
C HIS A 201 10.09 14.23 -8.24
N GLN A 202 10.40 13.17 -7.50
CA GLN A 202 11.52 13.16 -6.55
C GLN A 202 12.82 12.60 -7.15
N ARG A 203 12.80 12.20 -8.42
CA ARG A 203 13.94 11.62 -9.15
C ARG A 203 14.48 10.37 -8.48
N ILE A 204 13.58 9.54 -7.95
CA ILE A 204 13.93 8.19 -7.50
C ILE A 204 13.94 7.31 -8.74
N GLU A 205 15.11 6.86 -9.13
CA GLU A 205 15.35 6.05 -10.31
C GLU A 205 15.02 4.58 -10.06
N GLU A 206 15.24 4.09 -8.83
CA GLU A 206 15.05 2.70 -8.46
C GLU A 206 14.50 2.56 -7.03
N ILE A 207 13.49 1.71 -6.86
CA ILE A 207 13.03 1.21 -5.56
C ILE A 207 13.39 -0.26 -5.46
N HIS A 208 14.25 -0.60 -4.50
CA HIS A 208 14.54 -1.97 -4.12
C HIS A 208 13.49 -2.47 -3.12
N VAL A 209 12.85 -3.58 -3.46
CA VAL A 209 11.92 -4.31 -2.59
C VAL A 209 12.60 -5.63 -2.21
N PRO A 210 13.14 -5.74 -0.98
CA PRO A 210 13.78 -6.97 -0.54
C PRO A 210 12.80 -8.14 -0.47
N GLY A 211 13.31 -9.35 -0.70
CA GLY A 211 12.58 -10.62 -0.59
C GLY A 211 11.85 -10.83 0.74
#